data_AF-A0AAV8CBZ3-F1
#
_entry.id   AF-A0AAV8CBZ3-F1
#
_cell.length_a   1.000
_cell.length_b   1.000
_cell.length_c   1.000
_cell.angle_alpha   90.00
_cell.angle_beta   90.00
_cell.angle_gamma   90.00
#
_symmetry.space_group_name_H-M   'P 1'
#
loop_
_entity.id
_entity.type
_entity.pdbx_description
1 polymer ?
#
loop_
_entity_poly.entity_id
_entity_poly.type
_entity_poly.pdbx_seq_one_letter_code
_entity_poly.pdbx_strand_id
1 'polypeptide(L)'
;MMASLFPQEISRGEKTGGDNGIGVVRVFKGHEADVFFVPFFSSRRLLDATSSKEKKEFKGYVFKIMGGCDKQGFPMKQGVLTPGRVRILLHRGTPCFRGYGRRRRKSVRGCIVSPDLLVLNLVIVKKGENDLPGLTDIEKPRLRGPNRDSKIRKLFNLSKEDDVRKYVNTCRRTFTTKTGKKVSKAPKIQRLVTPLTLQRKRARIADKKKRIAKARREAAEYQKLLAQRLKEQRKCRSESLAKRRSKLSSAAAKAAAA
;
A
#
# COMPACT_ATOMS: atom_id res chain seq x y z
N MET A 1 5.57 33.70 17.39
CA MET A 1 5.64 32.45 16.60
C MET A 1 4.29 31.74 16.71
N MET A 2 3.72 31.27 15.60
CA MET A 2 2.40 30.63 15.59
C MET A 2 2.60 29.11 15.59
N ALA A 3 2.50 28.39 16.71
CA ALA A 3 2.48 26.93 16.65
C ALA A 3 1.16 26.45 16.03
N SER A 4 1.16 26.28 14.70
CA SER A 4 0.05 25.63 14.02
C SER A 4 0.29 24.14 13.99
N LEU A 5 -0.52 23.37 14.70
CA LEU A 5 -0.76 22.00 14.32
C LEU A 5 -1.78 22.03 13.19
N PHE A 6 -1.35 21.76 11.96
CA PHE A 6 -2.27 21.66 10.82
C PHE A 6 -2.99 20.32 10.81
N PRO A 7 -4.30 20.28 10.49
CA PRO A 7 -5.01 19.05 10.19
C PRO A 7 -4.61 18.56 8.79
N GLN A 8 -3.79 17.52 8.71
CA GLN A 8 -3.83 16.67 7.52
C GLN A 8 -4.91 15.61 7.74
N GLU A 9 -5.98 15.67 6.95
CA GLU A 9 -6.59 14.42 6.51
C GLU A 9 -5.48 13.60 5.85
N ILE A 10 -5.00 12.57 6.54
CA ILE A 10 -4.04 11.60 6.02
C ILE A 10 -4.78 10.81 4.92
N SER A 11 -4.90 11.41 3.75
CA SER A 11 -5.26 10.71 2.53
C SER A 11 -4.01 9.98 2.02
N ARG A 12 -3.97 8.70 2.38
CA ARG A 12 -3.22 7.61 1.75
C ARG A 12 -1.69 7.68 1.82
N GLY A 13 -1.15 6.80 2.67
CA GLY A 13 0.08 6.08 2.33
C GLY A 13 1.21 6.19 3.32
N GLU A 14 1.00 5.78 4.57
CA GLU A 14 2.02 5.08 5.37
C GLU A 14 1.32 4.52 6.62
N LYS A 15 1.50 3.23 6.87
CA LYS A 15 1.07 2.61 8.12
C LYS A 15 2.21 2.78 9.11
N THR A 16 2.28 3.93 9.76
CA THR A 16 2.99 4.03 11.03
C THR A 16 1.93 3.87 12.13
N GLY A 17 2.00 2.74 12.84
CA GLY A 17 1.20 2.49 14.02
C GLY A 17 1.69 3.41 15.12
N GLY A 18 0.96 4.50 15.34
CA GLY A 18 1.18 5.43 16.44
C GLY A 18 -0.18 6.01 16.77
N ASP A 19 -0.82 5.45 17.79
CA ASP A 19 -2.12 5.91 18.28
C ASP A 19 -1.90 7.24 19.02
N ASN A 20 -1.99 8.36 18.29
CA ASN A 20 -2.15 9.68 18.91
C ASN A 20 -3.59 9.73 19.46
N GLY A 21 -3.75 9.42 20.75
CA GLY A 21 -4.97 8.89 21.38
C GLY A 21 -6.30 9.59 21.05
N ILE A 22 -6.29 10.87 20.71
CA ILE A 22 -7.51 11.68 20.63
C ILE A 22 -7.80 12.23 19.21
N GLY A 23 -6.79 12.33 18.33
CA GLY A 23 -6.98 12.79 16.94
C GLY A 23 -7.54 14.22 16.79
N VAL A 24 -7.38 15.05 17.82
CA VAL A 24 -7.77 16.46 17.85
C VAL A 24 -6.56 17.35 17.61
N VAL A 25 -6.80 18.49 16.98
CA VAL A 25 -5.77 19.44 16.57
C VAL A 25 -6.24 20.84 16.98
N ARG A 26 -5.42 21.55 17.74
CA ARG A 26 -5.64 22.94 18.16
C ARG A 26 -4.43 23.80 17.82
N VAL A 27 -4.67 25.04 17.41
CA VAL A 27 -3.63 26.04 17.17
C VAL A 27 -3.48 26.90 18.41
N PHE A 28 -2.25 27.02 18.91
CA PHE A 28 -1.91 27.93 19.99
C PHE A 28 -1.13 29.10 19.41
N LYS A 29 -1.62 30.32 19.66
CA LYS A 29 -0.92 31.54 19.25
C LYS A 29 0.11 31.88 20.32
N GLY A 30 1.37 32.00 19.93
CA GLY A 30 2.40 32.53 20.81
C GLY A 30 2.64 34.00 20.56
N HIS A 31 2.59 34.82 21.61
CA HIS A 31 2.94 36.24 21.56
C HIS A 31 4.48 36.42 21.54
N GLU A 32 4.95 37.57 21.07
CA GLU A 32 6.30 37.79 20.51
C GLU A 32 7.50 37.55 21.44
N ALA A 33 7.28 37.28 22.74
CA ALA A 33 8.33 36.96 23.72
C ALA A 33 8.10 35.62 24.46
N ASP A 34 7.44 34.64 23.83
CA ASP A 34 7.13 33.38 24.48
C ASP A 34 8.38 32.48 24.69
N VAL A 35 8.89 32.48 25.94
CA VAL A 35 9.94 31.58 26.46
C VAL A 35 9.64 30.11 26.19
N PHE A 36 8.37 29.76 25.95
CA PHE A 36 7.93 28.43 25.55
C PHE A 36 8.68 27.86 24.33
N PHE A 37 9.07 28.69 23.36
CA PHE A 37 9.75 28.22 22.15
C PHE A 37 11.27 28.09 22.31
N VAL A 38 11.84 28.73 23.33
CA VAL A 38 13.29 28.77 23.57
C VAL A 38 13.90 27.37 23.76
N PRO A 39 13.30 26.46 24.54
CA PRO A 39 13.79 25.08 24.68
C PRO A 39 13.82 24.29 23.37
N PHE A 40 13.03 24.69 22.37
CA PHE A 40 12.98 24.00 21.09
C PHE A 40 14.04 24.51 20.11
N PHE A 41 14.66 25.68 20.31
CA PHE A 41 15.71 26.15 19.42
C PHE A 41 16.92 25.21 19.44
N SER A 42 17.58 25.09 18.29
CA SER A 42 18.69 24.16 18.06
C SER A 42 18.33 22.67 18.19
N SER A 43 17.11 22.34 18.60
CA SER A 43 16.60 20.97 18.61
C SER A 43 16.31 20.50 17.18
N ARG A 44 16.53 19.20 16.97
CA ARG A 44 16.23 18.53 15.69
C ARG A 44 14.77 18.06 15.68
N ARG A 45 14.16 18.06 14.49
CA ARG A 45 12.87 17.41 14.24
C ARG A 45 12.93 15.94 14.69
N LEU A 46 11.81 15.46 15.25
CA LEU A 46 11.59 14.16 15.90
C LEU A 46 12.33 13.96 17.22
N LEU A 47 12.97 14.99 17.76
CA LEU A 47 13.42 14.98 19.14
C LEU A 47 12.22 15.20 20.06
N ASP A 48 12.23 14.50 21.19
CA ASP A 48 11.32 14.76 22.29
C ASP A 48 11.85 15.98 23.05
N ALA A 49 11.04 17.01 23.14
CA ALA A 49 11.33 18.24 23.84
C ALA A 49 10.36 18.36 25.02
N THR A 50 10.94 18.52 26.21
CA THR A 50 10.18 18.83 27.42
C THR A 50 9.72 20.28 27.33
N SER A 51 8.44 20.52 27.55
CA SER A 51 7.94 21.88 27.69
C SER A 51 8.64 22.61 28.84
N SER A 52 9.04 23.87 28.61
CA SER A 52 9.58 24.73 29.66
C SER A 52 8.58 24.85 30.81
N LYS A 53 9.10 24.79 32.04
CA LYS A 53 8.35 24.78 33.31
C LYS A 53 7.50 26.04 33.58
N GLU A 54 7.55 27.05 32.71
CA GLU A 54 7.07 28.40 33.02
C GLU A 54 5.59 28.64 32.68
N LYS A 55 5.02 27.98 31.65
CA LYS A 55 3.56 28.01 31.44
C LYS A 55 2.91 26.85 32.20
N LYS A 56 2.20 27.17 33.29
CA LYS A 56 1.50 26.19 34.16
C LYS A 56 0.63 25.21 33.36
N GLU A 57 -0.01 25.69 32.30
CA GLU A 57 -0.89 24.89 31.42
C GLU A 57 -0.18 23.71 30.75
N PHE A 58 1.10 23.86 30.40
CA PHE A 58 1.86 22.84 29.67
C PHE A 58 2.79 22.03 30.58
N LYS A 59 2.72 22.22 31.90
CA LYS A 59 3.61 21.54 32.84
C LYS A 59 3.46 20.02 32.76
N GLY A 60 4.60 19.32 32.66
CA GLY A 60 4.65 17.87 32.59
C GLY A 60 4.36 17.27 31.20
N TYR A 61 4.01 18.10 30.20
CA TYR A 61 3.81 17.61 28.84
C TYR A 61 5.14 17.38 28.12
N VAL A 62 5.24 16.21 27.47
CA VAL A 62 6.33 15.88 26.55
C VAL A 62 5.84 16.01 25.13
N PHE A 63 6.47 16.92 24.38
CA PHE A 63 6.13 17.20 23.00
C PHE A 63 7.20 16.64 22.06
N LYS A 64 6.76 16.04 20.96
CA LYS A 64 7.64 15.65 19.86
C LYS A 64 7.50 16.62 18.70
N ILE A 65 8.63 17.15 18.24
CA ILE A 65 8.66 18.07 17.11
C ILE A 65 8.42 17.29 15.83
N MET A 66 7.18 17.27 15.33
CA MET A 66 6.82 16.53 14.12
C MET A 66 7.14 17.28 12.84
N GLY A 67 7.33 18.60 12.88
CA GLY A 67 7.71 19.42 11.73
C GLY A 67 7.39 20.89 11.94
N GLY A 68 7.32 21.64 10.85
CA GLY A 68 7.03 23.07 10.87
C GLY A 68 7.16 23.68 9.48
N CYS A 69 6.75 24.94 9.36
CA CYS A 69 6.86 25.73 8.16
C CYS A 69 7.55 27.06 8.46
N ASP A 70 8.41 27.47 7.53
CA ASP A 70 9.04 28.79 7.52
C ASP A 70 7.99 29.89 7.21
N LYS A 71 8.31 31.17 7.44
CA LYS A 71 7.47 32.34 7.10
C LYS A 71 6.96 32.35 5.67
N GLN A 72 7.77 31.85 4.72
CA GLN A 72 7.37 31.74 3.30
C GLN A 72 6.67 30.41 2.97
N GLY A 73 6.30 29.62 3.97
CA GLY A 73 5.55 28.36 3.79
C GLY A 73 6.40 27.17 3.36
N PHE A 74 7.74 27.27 3.35
CA PHE A 74 8.59 26.11 3.06
C PHE A 74 8.59 25.13 4.24
N PRO A 75 8.21 23.86 4.02
CA PRO A 75 8.14 22.87 5.08
C PRO A 75 9.54 22.38 5.50
N MET A 76 9.68 22.00 6.76
CA MET A 76 10.86 21.29 7.26
C MET A 76 10.97 19.90 6.62
N LYS A 77 12.20 19.42 6.36
CA LYS A 77 12.47 18.04 5.94
C LYS A 77 13.51 17.39 6.84
N GLN A 78 13.18 16.19 7.33
CA GLN A 78 14.10 15.38 8.12
C GLN A 78 15.33 14.98 7.30
N GLY A 79 16.50 14.98 7.95
CA GLY A 79 17.78 14.62 7.34
C GLY A 79 18.54 15.79 6.72
N VAL A 80 17.91 16.95 6.53
CA VAL A 80 18.60 18.19 6.13
C VAL A 80 19.05 18.90 7.41
N LEU A 81 20.29 18.67 7.83
CA LEU A 81 20.85 19.13 9.11
C LEU A 81 21.29 20.62 9.08
N THR A 82 20.45 21.48 8.53
CA THR A 82 20.69 22.93 8.51
C THR A 82 19.57 23.65 9.26
N PRO A 83 19.83 24.80 9.88
CA PRO A 83 18.76 25.65 10.39
C PRO A 83 18.03 26.31 9.22
N GLY A 84 18.74 26.79 8.20
CA GLY A 84 18.19 27.50 7.03
C GLY A 84 17.56 26.62 5.95
N ARG A 85 17.31 27.23 4.77
CA ARG A 85 16.73 26.56 3.60
C ARG A 85 17.80 26.07 2.63
N VAL A 86 17.55 24.93 2.01
CA VAL A 86 18.45 24.31 1.02
C VAL A 86 17.66 23.86 -0.20
N ARG A 87 18.23 24.02 -1.40
CA ARG A 87 17.66 23.53 -2.66
C ARG A 87 18.12 22.11 -2.98
N ILE A 88 17.24 21.15 -2.74
CA ILE A 88 17.50 19.72 -2.94
C ILE A 88 16.67 19.14 -4.09
N LEU A 89 17.19 18.09 -4.73
CA LEU A 89 16.47 17.34 -5.75
C LEU A 89 15.56 16.30 -5.10
N LEU A 90 14.23 16.50 -5.20
CA LEU A 90 13.23 15.61 -4.60
C LEU A 90 12.74 14.56 -5.62
N HIS A 91 12.42 13.36 -5.12
CA HIS A 91 11.83 12.26 -5.90
C HIS A 91 10.46 11.84 -5.35
N ARG A 92 9.71 11.04 -6.11
CA ARG A 92 8.40 10.49 -5.69
C ARG A 92 8.51 9.76 -4.35
N GLY A 93 7.55 9.99 -3.46
CA GLY A 93 7.51 9.36 -2.13
C GLY A 93 8.34 10.09 -1.06
N THR A 94 9.13 11.11 -1.41
CA THR A 94 9.77 11.95 -0.39
C THR A 94 8.82 12.99 0.19
N PRO A 95 8.93 13.31 1.49
CA PRO A 95 8.19 14.43 2.07
C PRO A 95 8.55 15.73 1.35
N CYS A 96 7.59 16.66 1.30
CA CYS A 96 7.64 17.95 0.59
C CYS A 96 7.52 17.86 -0.95
N PHE A 97 7.32 16.66 -1.51
CA PHE A 97 7.09 16.47 -2.94
C PHE A 97 5.96 15.47 -3.23
N ARG A 98 4.97 15.92 -4.01
CA ARG A 98 3.91 15.08 -4.56
C ARG A 98 3.98 15.15 -6.09
N GLY A 99 4.09 14.00 -6.74
CA GLY A 99 4.18 13.89 -8.20
C GLY A 99 4.68 12.53 -8.66
N TYR A 100 4.21 12.09 -9.84
CA TYR A 100 4.63 10.86 -10.49
C TYR A 100 5.65 11.17 -11.61
N GLY A 101 6.58 10.26 -11.87
CA GLY A 101 7.43 10.27 -13.07
C GLY A 101 8.47 11.39 -13.19
N ARG A 102 8.60 12.31 -12.21
CA ARG A 102 9.58 13.41 -12.28
C ARG A 102 10.32 13.63 -10.97
N ARG A 103 11.58 14.04 -11.07
CA ARG A 103 12.35 14.63 -9.98
C ARG A 103 12.32 16.16 -10.14
N ARG A 104 12.24 16.90 -9.03
CA ARG A 104 12.21 18.38 -9.08
C ARG A 104 13.11 18.95 -8.00
N ARG A 105 13.96 19.90 -8.38
CA ARG A 105 14.77 20.67 -7.43
C ARG A 105 13.88 21.71 -6.74
N LYS A 106 13.74 21.62 -5.43
CA LYS A 106 12.90 22.52 -4.62
C LYS A 106 13.67 23.01 -3.40
N SER A 107 13.40 24.25 -2.99
CA SER A 107 13.83 24.78 -1.69
C SER A 107 13.02 24.14 -0.57
N VAL A 108 13.69 23.70 0.49
CA VAL A 108 13.10 23.05 1.66
C VAL A 108 13.79 23.58 2.91
N ARG A 109 13.06 23.74 4.02
CA ARG A 109 13.65 24.14 5.30
C ARG A 109 14.34 22.92 5.94
N GLY A 110 15.49 23.13 6.56
CA GLY A 110 16.16 22.07 7.29
C GLY A 110 15.40 21.63 8.54
N CYS A 111 15.93 20.62 9.22
CA CYS A 111 15.27 19.97 10.35
C CYS A 111 15.61 20.59 11.71
N ILE A 112 16.55 21.54 11.77
CA ILE A 112 16.92 22.24 13.00
C ILE A 112 15.95 23.41 13.20
N VAL A 113 15.40 23.51 14.41
CA VAL A 113 14.46 24.58 14.78
C VAL A 113 15.21 25.88 15.02
N SER A 114 14.65 26.96 14.49
CA SER A 114 15.28 28.28 14.42
C SER A 114 14.22 29.38 14.47
N PRO A 115 14.59 30.62 14.82
CA PRO A 115 13.63 31.72 14.93
C PRO A 115 12.91 32.13 13.63
N ASP A 116 13.43 31.75 12.47
CA ASP A 116 12.77 32.06 11.19
C ASP A 116 11.50 31.23 10.96
N LEU A 117 11.23 30.22 11.79
CA LEU A 117 10.02 29.42 11.68
C LEU A 117 8.82 30.25 12.12
N LEU A 118 7.82 30.32 11.24
CA LEU A 118 6.53 30.89 11.61
C LEU A 118 5.72 29.87 12.39
N VAL A 119 5.82 28.60 11.98
CA VAL A 119 4.99 27.49 12.44
C VAL A 119 5.81 26.30 12.91
N LEU A 120 5.43 25.75 14.06
CA LEU A 120 5.88 24.45 14.56
C LEU A 120 4.70 23.51 14.81
N ASN A 121 4.86 22.26 14.37
CA ASN A 121 3.90 21.18 14.55
C ASN A 121 4.43 20.26 15.67
N LEU A 122 3.78 20.27 16.82
CA LEU A 122 4.11 19.44 17.99
C LEU A 122 3.10 18.32 18.23
N VAL A 123 3.53 17.09 18.51
CA VAL A 123 2.64 16.00 18.93
C VAL A 123 2.88 15.68 20.40
N ILE A 124 1.81 15.54 21.18
CA ILE A 124 1.88 15.12 22.58
C ILE A 124 2.24 13.63 22.62
N VAL A 125 3.35 13.30 23.27
CA VAL A 125 3.77 11.90 23.51
C VAL A 125 3.30 11.44 24.89
N LYS A 126 3.43 12.31 25.89
CA LYS A 126 2.95 12.07 27.26
C LYS A 126 2.08 13.25 27.69
N LYS A 127 0.89 12.93 28.21
CA LYS A 127 -0.03 13.91 28.82
C LYS A 127 0.60 14.43 30.11
N GLY A 128 0.52 15.74 30.32
CA GLY A 128 0.98 16.38 31.55
C GLY A 128 -0.07 16.35 32.66
N GLU A 129 0.17 17.16 33.69
CA GLU A 129 -0.66 17.21 34.91
C GLU A 129 -2.02 17.86 34.66
N ASN A 130 -2.05 18.97 33.91
CA ASN A 130 -3.26 19.74 33.64
C ASN A 130 -3.89 19.33 32.32
N ASP A 131 -5.22 19.42 32.21
CA ASP A 131 -5.92 19.24 30.94
C ASP A 131 -5.86 20.50 30.06
N LEU A 132 -5.69 20.30 28.76
CA LEU A 132 -5.64 21.37 27.76
C LEU A 132 -7.00 21.50 27.07
N PRO A 133 -7.66 22.67 27.16
CA PRO A 133 -8.99 22.85 26.62
C PRO A 133 -9.03 22.53 25.13
N GLY A 134 -10.04 21.76 24.70
CA GLY A 134 -10.24 21.43 23.29
C GLY A 134 -9.11 20.62 22.63
N LEU A 135 -8.19 20.02 23.39
CA LEU A 135 -7.21 19.07 22.88
C LEU A 135 -7.27 17.73 23.62
N THR A 136 -7.19 17.75 24.95
CA THR A 136 -7.32 16.54 25.78
C THR A 136 -8.76 16.28 26.22
N ASP A 137 -9.61 17.31 26.28
CA ASP A 137 -10.97 17.19 26.78
C ASP A 137 -11.94 16.49 25.82
N ILE A 138 -11.67 16.56 24.52
CA ILE A 138 -12.61 16.10 23.48
C ILE A 138 -12.14 14.76 22.93
N GLU A 139 -12.82 13.68 23.25
CA GLU A 139 -12.55 12.38 22.64
C GLU A 139 -13.22 12.26 21.26
N LYS A 140 -12.42 12.08 20.20
CA LYS A 140 -12.94 11.89 18.84
C LYS A 140 -12.95 10.40 18.48
N PRO A 141 -14.13 9.78 18.25
CA PRO A 141 -14.20 8.38 17.88
C PRO A 141 -13.62 8.14 16.47
N ARG A 142 -13.04 6.94 16.27
CA ARG A 142 -12.52 6.54 14.96
C ARG A 142 -13.65 6.42 13.94
N LEU A 143 -13.53 7.16 12.84
CA LEU A 143 -14.57 7.22 11.81
C LEU A 143 -14.78 5.89 11.06
N ARG A 144 -13.72 5.08 10.89
CA ARG A 144 -13.76 3.84 10.12
C ARG A 144 -13.03 2.72 10.86
N GLY A 145 -13.71 1.59 10.96
CA GLY A 145 -13.10 0.33 11.39
C GLY A 145 -12.24 -0.34 10.31
N PRO A 146 -11.54 -1.42 10.66
CA PRO A 146 -10.78 -2.22 9.72
C PRO A 146 -11.71 -2.89 8.68
N ASN A 147 -11.32 -2.86 7.40
CA ASN A 147 -12.10 -3.48 6.32
C ASN A 147 -11.61 -4.89 5.92
N ARG A 148 -10.39 -5.27 6.30
CA ARG A 148 -9.76 -6.52 5.84
C ARG A 148 -10.01 -7.61 6.87
N ASP A 149 -10.40 -8.81 6.44
CA ASP A 149 -10.72 -9.96 7.30
C ASP A 149 -9.67 -10.17 8.41
N SER A 150 -8.40 -10.31 8.03
CA SER A 150 -7.29 -10.48 8.96
C SER A 150 -7.12 -9.36 10.00
N LYS A 151 -7.51 -8.12 9.67
CA LYS A 151 -7.42 -6.99 10.60
C LYS A 151 -8.62 -6.93 11.54
N ILE A 152 -9.78 -7.38 11.09
CA ILE A 152 -10.97 -7.45 11.92
C ILE A 152 -10.78 -8.54 12.98
N ARG A 153 -10.25 -9.72 12.59
CA ARG A 153 -9.89 -10.79 13.54
C ARG A 153 -8.93 -10.31 14.62
N LYS A 154 -7.89 -9.55 14.25
CA LYS A 154 -6.95 -8.96 15.21
C LYS A 154 -7.57 -7.92 16.14
N LEU A 155 -8.54 -7.14 15.68
CA LEU A 155 -9.17 -6.10 16.50
C LEU A 155 -10.09 -6.72 17.56
N PHE A 156 -10.84 -7.75 17.20
CA PHE A 156 -11.79 -8.43 18.08
C PHE A 156 -11.23 -9.70 18.72
N ASN A 157 -9.92 -9.95 18.60
CA ASN A 157 -9.24 -11.15 19.10
C ASN A 157 -9.93 -12.47 18.71
N LEU A 158 -10.43 -12.55 17.46
CA LEU A 158 -11.14 -13.72 16.94
C LEU A 158 -10.17 -14.78 16.42
N SER A 159 -10.57 -16.04 16.57
CA SER A 159 -9.92 -17.18 15.93
C SER A 159 -10.19 -17.19 14.41
N LYS A 160 -9.70 -18.18 13.67
CA LYS A 160 -9.92 -18.29 12.21
C LYS A 160 -11.28 -18.90 11.88
N GLU A 161 -11.78 -19.71 12.80
CA GLU A 161 -13.01 -20.48 12.75
C GLU A 161 -14.22 -19.55 12.88
N ASP A 162 -14.06 -18.44 13.60
CA ASP A 162 -15.12 -17.46 13.82
C ASP A 162 -15.55 -16.71 12.55
N ASP A 163 -16.86 -16.45 12.44
CA ASP A 163 -17.41 -15.63 11.35
C ASP A 163 -17.30 -14.13 11.64
N VAL A 164 -16.44 -13.48 10.86
CA VAL A 164 -16.15 -12.04 10.93
C VAL A 164 -17.36 -11.18 10.54
N ARG A 165 -18.32 -11.70 9.77
CA ARG A 165 -19.48 -10.92 9.29
C ARG A 165 -20.34 -10.36 10.41
N LYS A 166 -20.51 -11.11 11.50
CA LYS A 166 -21.30 -10.71 12.66
C LYS A 166 -20.68 -9.49 13.35
N TYR A 167 -19.36 -9.51 13.52
CA TYR A 167 -18.60 -8.46 14.22
C TYR A 167 -18.43 -7.17 13.40
N VAL A 168 -18.48 -7.22 12.08
CA VAL A 168 -18.43 -6.00 11.25
C VAL A 168 -19.69 -5.15 11.39
N ASN A 169 -20.80 -5.73 11.88
CA ASN A 169 -22.02 -4.99 12.13
C ASN A 169 -21.90 -3.99 13.30
N THR A 170 -20.98 -4.19 14.26
CA THR A 170 -20.71 -3.21 15.32
C THR A 170 -19.93 -1.99 14.80
N CYS A 171 -19.21 -2.15 13.68
CA CYS A 171 -18.54 -1.06 12.96
C CYS A 171 -19.44 -0.37 11.92
N ARG A 172 -20.76 -0.63 11.94
CA ARG A 172 -21.71 0.08 11.08
C ARG A 172 -21.76 1.54 11.45
N ARG A 173 -21.77 2.39 10.43
CA ARG A 173 -21.98 3.82 10.61
C ARG A 173 -23.42 4.16 10.30
N THR A 174 -24.15 4.62 11.30
CA THR A 174 -25.43 5.30 11.15
C THR A 174 -25.19 6.79 10.96
N PHE A 175 -25.84 7.40 9.97
CA PHE A 175 -25.80 8.85 9.79
C PHE A 175 -27.09 9.33 9.13
N THR A 176 -27.45 10.58 9.42
CA THR A 176 -28.54 11.29 8.75
C THR A 176 -28.02 11.88 7.44
N THR A 177 -28.73 11.66 6.34
CA THR A 177 -28.46 12.35 5.08
C THR A 177 -28.89 13.81 5.19
N LYS A 178 -28.43 14.66 4.26
CA LYS A 178 -28.89 16.05 4.15
C LYS A 178 -30.42 16.15 4.00
N THR A 179 -31.05 15.11 3.45
CA THR A 179 -32.50 14.96 3.29
C THR A 179 -33.23 14.41 4.53
N GLY A 180 -32.56 14.33 5.68
CA GLY A 180 -33.14 13.87 6.96
C GLY A 180 -33.28 12.36 7.13
N LYS A 181 -32.99 11.55 6.10
CA LYS A 181 -33.13 10.08 6.17
C LYS A 181 -31.98 9.46 6.96
N LYS A 182 -32.30 8.60 7.94
CA LYS A 182 -31.32 7.81 8.69
C LYS A 182 -30.89 6.61 7.84
N VAL A 183 -29.60 6.51 7.53
CA VAL A 183 -29.03 5.41 6.73
C VAL A 183 -27.91 4.73 7.53
N SER A 184 -27.87 3.41 7.49
CA SER A 184 -26.77 2.60 8.02
C SER A 184 -25.92 2.06 6.88
N LYS A 185 -24.60 2.26 6.95
CA LYS A 185 -23.65 1.73 5.95
C LYS A 185 -22.59 0.85 6.63
N ALA A 186 -22.34 -0.32 6.03
CA ALA A 186 -21.28 -1.24 6.41
C ALA A 186 -20.21 -1.35 5.30
N PRO A 187 -18.92 -1.50 5.64
CA PRO A 187 -17.89 -1.74 4.65
C PRO A 187 -17.94 -3.18 4.13
N LYS A 188 -17.66 -3.37 2.83
CA LYS A 188 -17.50 -4.72 2.25
C LYS A 188 -16.18 -5.34 2.71
N ILE A 189 -16.30 -6.40 3.50
CA ILE A 189 -15.15 -7.16 4.03
C ILE A 189 -14.26 -7.62 2.89
N GLN A 190 -13.02 -7.14 2.90
CA GLN A 190 -12.02 -7.52 1.93
C GLN A 190 -11.30 -8.79 2.37
N ARG A 191 -11.07 -9.70 1.42
CA ARG A 191 -10.33 -10.96 1.61
C ARG A 191 -11.02 -11.99 2.51
N LEU A 192 -12.32 -11.85 2.73
CA LEU A 192 -13.11 -12.95 3.28
C LEU A 192 -13.13 -14.12 2.29
N VAL A 193 -12.95 -15.33 2.79
CA VAL A 193 -13.11 -16.54 1.99
C VAL A 193 -14.60 -16.76 1.76
N THR A 194 -15.03 -16.72 0.49
CA THR A 194 -16.43 -16.94 0.08
C THR A 194 -16.55 -18.14 -0.83
N PRO A 195 -17.74 -18.79 -0.93
CA PRO A 195 -17.94 -19.91 -1.87
C PRO A 195 -17.54 -19.56 -3.30
N LEU A 196 -17.81 -18.32 -3.75
CA LEU A 196 -17.37 -17.82 -5.05
C LEU A 196 -15.84 -17.83 -5.22
N THR A 197 -15.09 -17.44 -4.18
CA THR A 197 -13.62 -17.49 -4.22
C THR A 197 -13.09 -18.93 -4.30
N LEU A 198 -13.73 -19.87 -3.59
CA LEU A 198 -13.39 -21.29 -3.63
C LEU A 198 -13.72 -21.90 -4.99
N GLN A 199 -14.88 -21.56 -5.57
CA GLN A 199 -15.28 -21.98 -6.90
C GLN A 199 -14.29 -21.50 -7.97
N ARG A 200 -13.91 -20.22 -7.96
CA ARG A 200 -12.89 -19.67 -8.88
C ARG A 200 -11.53 -20.36 -8.74
N LYS A 201 -11.14 -20.72 -7.50
CA LYS A 201 -9.91 -21.49 -7.24
C LYS A 201 -10.00 -22.90 -7.82
N ARG A 202 -11.13 -23.60 -7.60
CA ARG A 202 -11.41 -24.93 -8.17
C ARG A 202 -11.42 -24.89 -9.70
N ALA A 203 -12.10 -23.93 -10.30
CA ALA A 203 -12.14 -23.73 -11.76
C ALA A 203 -10.74 -23.53 -12.35
N ARG A 204 -9.91 -22.67 -11.77
CA ARG A 204 -8.52 -22.48 -12.22
C ARG A 204 -7.71 -23.78 -12.21
N ILE A 205 -7.90 -24.61 -11.19
CA ILE A 205 -7.21 -25.90 -11.09
C ILE A 205 -7.75 -26.87 -12.15
N ALA A 206 -9.07 -26.90 -12.37
CA ALA A 206 -9.70 -27.70 -13.41
C ALA A 206 -9.22 -27.29 -14.82
N ASP A 207 -9.12 -25.99 -15.11
CA ASP A 207 -8.62 -25.49 -16.40
C ASP A 207 -7.17 -25.90 -16.66
N LYS A 208 -6.32 -25.89 -15.63
CA LYS A 208 -4.94 -26.39 -15.73
C LYS A 208 -4.92 -27.87 -16.06
N LYS A 209 -5.72 -28.68 -15.36
CA LYS A 209 -5.84 -30.12 -15.64
C LYS A 209 -6.37 -30.39 -17.05
N LYS A 210 -7.37 -29.64 -17.49
CA LYS A 210 -7.95 -29.73 -18.84
C LYS A 210 -6.92 -29.42 -19.92
N ARG A 211 -6.09 -28.38 -19.74
CA ARG A 211 -4.99 -28.05 -20.67
C ARG A 211 -3.96 -29.16 -20.78
N ILE A 212 -3.54 -29.73 -19.65
CA ILE A 212 -2.58 -30.85 -19.62
C ILE A 212 -3.18 -32.07 -20.32
N ALA A 213 -4.44 -32.42 -20.02
CA ALA A 213 -5.12 -33.55 -20.65
C ALA A 213 -5.27 -33.36 -22.17
N LYS A 214 -5.61 -32.14 -22.61
CA LYS A 214 -5.69 -31.78 -24.03
C LYS A 214 -4.34 -31.97 -24.74
N ALA A 215 -3.27 -31.38 -24.20
CA ALA A 215 -1.93 -31.52 -24.78
C ALA A 215 -1.47 -32.99 -24.85
N ARG A 216 -1.78 -33.80 -23.84
CA ARG A 216 -1.49 -35.25 -23.86
C ARG A 216 -2.26 -36.00 -24.94
N ARG A 217 -3.55 -35.67 -25.15
CA ARG A 217 -4.38 -36.26 -26.21
C ARG A 217 -3.86 -35.90 -27.59
N GLU A 218 -3.60 -34.61 -27.84
CA GLU A 218 -3.06 -34.11 -29.11
C GLU A 218 -1.69 -34.73 -29.42
N ALA A 219 -0.80 -34.86 -28.42
CA ALA A 219 0.48 -35.54 -28.59
C ALA A 219 0.29 -37.02 -28.96
N ALA A 220 -0.64 -37.73 -28.30
CA ALA A 220 -0.93 -39.13 -28.63
C ALA A 220 -1.54 -39.31 -30.03
N GLU A 221 -2.42 -38.39 -30.45
CA GLU A 221 -2.99 -38.37 -31.81
C GLU A 221 -1.92 -38.12 -32.87
N TYR A 222 -1.03 -37.14 -32.63
CA TYR A 222 0.08 -36.85 -33.52
C TYR A 222 1.04 -38.05 -33.69
N GLN A 223 1.34 -38.75 -32.60
CA GLN A 223 2.16 -39.97 -32.64
C GLN A 223 1.52 -41.08 -33.50
N LYS A 224 0.20 -41.26 -33.41
CA LYS A 224 -0.53 -42.22 -34.27
C LYS A 224 -0.42 -41.84 -35.76
N LEU A 225 -0.58 -40.55 -36.07
CA LEU A 225 -0.47 -40.04 -37.44
C LEU A 225 0.95 -40.21 -38.01
N LEU A 226 1.99 -39.97 -37.19
CA LEU A 226 3.38 -40.22 -37.58
C LEU A 226 3.62 -41.70 -37.92
N ALA A 227 3.10 -42.61 -37.09
CA ALA A 227 3.25 -44.05 -37.33
C ALA A 227 2.60 -44.48 -38.65
N GLN A 228 1.42 -43.94 -38.98
CA GLN A 228 0.74 -44.20 -40.26
C GLN A 228 1.58 -43.70 -41.45
N ARG A 229 2.06 -42.45 -41.42
CA ARG A 229 2.89 -41.88 -42.50
C ARG A 229 4.20 -42.65 -42.72
N LEU A 230 4.86 -43.09 -41.65
CA LEU A 230 6.07 -43.92 -41.75
C LEU A 230 5.77 -45.28 -42.39
N LYS A 231 4.62 -45.89 -42.07
CA LYS A 231 4.18 -47.15 -42.67
C LYS A 231 3.88 -47.00 -44.16
N GLU A 232 3.16 -45.95 -44.55
CA GLU A 232 2.89 -45.61 -45.95
C GLU A 232 4.18 -45.35 -46.72
N GLN A 233 5.11 -44.57 -46.17
CA GLN A 233 6.40 -44.31 -46.80
C GLN A 233 7.22 -45.59 -47.03
N ARG A 234 7.21 -46.52 -46.06
CA ARG A 234 7.85 -47.84 -46.21
C ARG A 234 7.20 -48.65 -47.33
N LYS A 235 5.86 -48.68 -47.40
CA LYS A 235 5.11 -49.37 -48.47
C LYS A 235 5.43 -48.78 -49.85
N CYS A 236 5.34 -47.46 -50.02
CA CYS A 236 5.67 -46.80 -51.29
C CYS A 236 7.12 -47.07 -51.72
N ARG A 237 8.08 -47.08 -50.78
CA ARG A 237 9.48 -47.46 -51.06
C ARG A 237 9.61 -48.91 -51.51
N SER A 238 8.92 -49.86 -50.87
CA SER A 238 8.95 -51.26 -51.30
C SER A 238 8.31 -51.46 -52.68
N GLU A 239 7.21 -50.78 -52.97
CA GLU A 239 6.52 -50.84 -54.26
C GLU A 239 7.38 -50.24 -55.39
N SER A 240 8.06 -49.13 -55.16
CA SER A 240 8.96 -48.52 -56.15
C SER A 240 10.17 -49.42 -56.44
N LEU A 241 10.75 -50.03 -55.41
CA LEU A 241 11.82 -51.02 -55.57
C LEU A 241 11.34 -52.27 -56.32
N ALA A 242 10.15 -52.78 -56.02
CA ALA A 242 9.56 -53.91 -56.73
C ALA A 242 9.32 -53.59 -58.21
N LYS A 243 8.75 -52.42 -58.53
CA LYS A 243 8.58 -51.93 -59.91
C LYS A 243 9.93 -51.77 -60.63
N ARG A 244 10.98 -51.35 -59.92
CA ARG A 244 12.33 -51.23 -60.50
C ARG A 244 12.95 -52.60 -60.77
N ARG A 245 12.79 -53.55 -59.85
CA ARG A 245 13.24 -54.94 -60.02
C ARG A 245 12.54 -55.64 -61.20
N SER A 246 11.22 -55.49 -61.33
CA SER A 246 10.48 -56.08 -62.45
C SER A 246 10.85 -55.49 -63.81
N LYS A 247 11.14 -54.18 -63.87
CA LYS A 247 11.68 -53.53 -65.08
C LYS A 247 13.07 -54.04 -65.44
N LEU A 248 13.94 -54.24 -64.45
CA LEU A 248 15.29 -54.78 -64.68
C LEU A 248 15.23 -56.24 -65.13
N SER A 249 14.36 -57.07 -64.54
CA SER A 249 14.20 -58.46 -64.96
C SER A 249 13.62 -58.58 -66.36
N SER A 250 12.65 -57.74 -66.73
CA SER A 250 12.11 -57.74 -68.10
C SER A 250 13.09 -57.21 -69.13
N ALA A 251 13.94 -56.23 -68.77
CA ALA A 251 15.03 -55.76 -69.61
C ALA A 251 16.12 -56.84 -69.80
N ALA A 252 16.49 -57.55 -68.72
CA ALA A 252 17.44 -58.66 -68.79
C ALA A 252 16.91 -59.83 -69.63
N ALA A 253 15.63 -60.19 -69.48
CA ALA A 253 14.99 -61.23 -70.30
C ALA A 253 14.93 -60.84 -71.79
N LYS A 254 14.69 -59.56 -72.10
CA LYS A 254 14.77 -59.05 -73.49
C LYS A 254 16.20 -59.06 -74.04
N ALA A 255 17.20 -58.74 -73.23
CA ALA A 255 18.60 -58.76 -73.65
C ALA A 255 19.17 -60.17 -73.83
N ALA A 256 18.63 -61.17 -73.14
CA ALA A 256 19.02 -62.57 -73.30
C ALA A 256 18.32 -63.27 -74.49
N ALA A 257 17.26 -62.66 -75.04
CA ALA A 257 16.49 -63.15 -76.18
C ALA A 257 16.88 -62.48 -77.51
N ALA A 258 17.83 -61.53 -77.48
CA ALA A 258 18.44 -60.87 -78.62
C ALA A 258 19.86 -61.38 -78.81
#